data_AF-A0A948CDP4-F1
#
_entry.id   AF-A0A948CDP4-F1
#
_cell.length_a   1.000
_cell.length_b   1.000
_cell.length_c   1.000
_cell.angle_alpha   90.00
_cell.angle_beta   90.00
_cell.angle_gamma   90.00
#
_symmetry.space_group_name_H-M   'P 1'
#
loop_
_entity.id
_entity.type
_entity.pdbx_description
1 polymer ?
#
loop_
_entity_poly.entity_id
_entity_poly.type
_entity_poly.pdbx_seq_one_letter_code
_entity_poly.pdbx_strand_id
1 'polypeptide(L)' 'MHYGQAEKIQHERQQTLDRAFAARPDRFHRRPLPPKLPERVTINDPAKRGSETPSRN' A
#
# COMPACT_ATOMS: atom_id res chain seq x y z
N MET A 1 7.71 12.10 6.85
CA MET A 1 6.34 11.57 6.62
C MET A 1 6.25 11.13 5.16
N HIS A 2 5.90 9.88 4.86
CA HIS A 2 5.75 9.38 3.47
C HIS A 2 4.27 9.30 3.08
N TYR A 3 3.55 10.42 3.15
CA TYR A 3 2.21 10.49 2.55
C TYR A 3 2.36 10.59 1.03
N GLY A 4 1.56 9.85 0.26
CA GLY A 4 1.53 9.89 -1.21
C GLY A 4 2.44 8.90 -1.95
N GLN A 5 3.43 8.29 -1.30
CA GLN A 5 4.32 7.31 -1.97
C GLN A 5 3.58 6.02 -2.34
N ALA A 6 2.60 5.61 -1.53
CA ALA A 6 1.78 4.43 -1.81
C ALA A 6 0.98 4.58 -3.11
N GLU A 7 0.36 5.73 -3.32
CA GLU A 7 -0.40 6.04 -4.54
C GLU A 7 0.50 6.14 -5.77
N LYS A 8 1.68 6.75 -5.63
CA LYS A 8 2.67 6.78 -6.71
C LYS A 8 3.07 5.38 -7.15
N ILE A 9 3.41 4.50 -6.19
CA ILE A 9 3.78 3.11 -6.47
C ILE A 9 2.58 2.35 -7.08
N GLN A 10 1.36 2.59 -6.61
CA GLN A 10 0.14 2.01 -7.18
C GLN A 10 0.00 2.37 -8.67
N HIS A 11 0.23 3.63 -9.02
CA HIS A 11 0.15 4.13 -10.40
C HIS A 11 1.22 3.51 -11.29
N GLU A 12 2.48 3.48 -10.84
CA GLU A 12 3.60 2.86 -11.57
C GLU A 12 3.36 1.35 -11.82
N ARG A 13 2.78 0.66 -10.83
CA ARG A 13 2.37 -0.75 -11.00
C ARG A 13 1.30 -0.90 -12.07
N GLN A 14 0.28 -0.04 -12.10
CA GLN A 14 -0.75 -0.10 -13.14
C GLN A 14 -0.14 0.13 -14.53
N GLN A 15 0.77 1.10 -14.69
CA GLN A 15 1.44 1.33 -15.97
C GLN A 15 2.23 0.11 -16.44
N THR A 16 2.91 -0.59 -15.51
CA THR A 16 3.65 -1.82 -15.81
C THR A 16 2.70 -2.93 -16.28
N LEU A 17 1.58 -3.11 -15.57
CA LEU A 17 0.54 -4.09 -15.91
C LEU A 17 -0.10 -3.79 -17.26
N ASP A 18 -0.32 -2.52 -17.59
CA ASP A 18 -0.89 -2.09 -18.87
C ASP A 18 0.05 -2.41 -20.03
N ARG A 19 1.36 -2.17 -19.86
CA ARG A 19 2.37 -2.54 -20.86
C ARG A 19 2.42 -4.06 -21.06
N ALA A 20 2.35 -4.84 -19.98
CA ALA A 20 2.34 -6.29 -20.07
C ALA A 20 1.08 -6.82 -20.78
N PHE A 21 -0.08 -6.24 -20.48
CA PHE A 21 -1.34 -6.59 -21.14
C PHE A 21 -1.33 -6.22 -22.63
N ALA A 22 -0.83 -5.03 -22.98
CA ALA A 22 -0.72 -4.59 -24.37
C ALA A 22 0.24 -5.46 -25.20
N ALA A 23 1.34 -5.91 -24.59
CA ALA A 23 2.33 -6.75 -25.27
C ALA A 23 1.85 -8.19 -25.49
N ARG A 24 1.09 -8.76 -24.54
CA ARG A 24 0.66 -10.17 -24.57
C ARG A 24 -0.76 -10.36 -24.03
N PRO A 25 -1.81 -9.88 -24.73
CA PRO A 25 -3.18 -9.97 -24.25
C PRO A 25 -3.66 -11.43 -24.11
N ASP A 26 -3.13 -12.35 -24.92
CA ASP A 26 -3.40 -13.81 -24.89
C ASP A 26 -3.10 -14.46 -23.54
N ARG A 27 -2.19 -13.87 -22.75
CA ARG A 27 -1.77 -14.39 -21.45
C ARG A 27 -2.69 -13.98 -20.31
N PHE A 28 -3.67 -13.11 -20.57
CA PHE A 28 -4.56 -12.55 -19.55
C PHE A 28 -6.02 -12.74 -19.93
N HIS A 29 -6.82 -13.28 -19.02
CA HIS A 29 -8.27 -13.37 -19.19
C HIS A 29 -8.95 -11.99 -19.25
N ARG A 30 -8.35 -10.97 -18.62
CA ARG A 30 -8.80 -9.56 -18.60
C ARG A 30 -7.63 -8.65 -18.20
N ARG A 31 -7.77 -7.33 -18.42
CA ARG A 31 -6.77 -6.35 -17.99
C ARG A 31 -6.47 -6.49 -16.48
N PRO A 32 -5.22 -6.73 -16.08
CA PRO A 32 -4.85 -6.88 -14.67
C PRO A 32 -4.85 -5.54 -13.94
N LEU A 33 -5.18 -5.59 -12.65
CA LEU A 33 -5.17 -4.44 -11.74
C LEU A 33 -4.22 -4.71 -10.57
N PRO A 34 -3.51 -3.70 -10.04
CA PRO A 34 -2.69 -3.84 -8.86
C PRO A 34 -3.55 -4.16 -7.63
N PRO A 35 -2.99 -4.83 -6.61
CA PRO A 35 -3.70 -5.11 -5.37
C PRO A 35 -4.12 -3.81 -4.67
N LYS A 36 -5.17 -3.89 -3.86
CA LYS A 36 -5.62 -2.75 -3.04
C LYS A 36 -4.51 -2.36 -2.05
N LEU A 37 -4.39 -1.05 -1.82
CA LEU A 37 -3.48 -0.56 -0.78
C LEU A 37 -3.94 -1.06 0.59
N PRO A 38 -3.01 -1.43 1.48
CA PRO A 38 -3.35 -1.79 2.85
C PRO A 38 -3.88 -0.56 3.59
N GLU A 39 -4.73 -0.80 4.58
CA GLU A 39 -5.10 0.23 5.54
C GLU A 39 -3.86 0.72 6.29
N ARG A 40 -3.86 2.01 6.62
CA ARG A 40 -2.74 2.61 7.35
C ARG A 40 -2.68 2.02 8.75
N VAL A 41 -1.60 1.32 9.04
CA VAL A 41 -1.28 0.80 10.37
C VAL A 41 0.02 1.40 10.88
N THR A 42 0.12 1.60 12.19
CA THR A 42 1.33 2.10 12.86
C THR A 42 1.88 1.02 13.79
N ILE A 43 3.15 0.64 13.63
CA ILE A 43 3.86 -0.27 14.55
C ILE A 43 3.97 0.35 15.96
N ASN A 44 4.03 1.67 16.01
CA ASN A 44 4.23 2.47 17.20
C ASN A 44 3.21 3.61 17.21
N ASP A 45 1.97 3.33 17.62
CA ASP A 45 0.93 4.35 17.70
C ASP A 45 1.19 5.29 18.90
N PRO A 46 1.51 6.58 18.68
CA PRO A 46 1.71 7.51 19.79
C PRO A 46 0.43 7.74 20.61
N ALA A 47 -0.76 7.54 20.04
CA ALA A 47 -2.02 7.65 20.77
C ALA A 47 -2.22 6.51 21.77
N LYS A 48 -1.63 5.32 21.51
CA LYS A 48 -1.67 4.17 22.42
C LYS A 48 -0.58 4.20 23.50
N ARG A 49 0.41 5.09 23.39
CA ARG A 49 1.49 5.21 24.39
C ARG A 49 1.10 5.97 25.66
N GLY A 50 -0.03 6.68 25.66
CA GLY A 50 -0.45 7.53 26.79
C GLY A 50 -1.04 6.80 28.01
N SER A 51 -1.25 5.48 27.94
CA SER A 51 -1.85 4.69 29.05
C SER A 51 -0.83 3.93 29.91
N GLU A 52 0.47 4.09 29.67
CA GLU A 52 1.53 3.49 30.49
C GLU A 52 2.20 4.58 31.35
N THR A 53 1.47 5.18 32.29
CA THR A 53 2.10 5.85 33.42
C THR A 53 2.46 4.81 34.49
N PRO A 54 3.73 4.68 34.88
CA PRO A 54 4.17 3.66 35.82
C PRO A 54 3.73 4.01 37.25
N SER A 55 3.12 3.04 37.94
CA SER A 55 2.94 3.11 39.39
C SER A 55 4.33 3.05 40.03
N ARG A 56 4.79 4.18 40.56
CA ARG A 56 6.05 4.29 41.31
C ARG A 56 5.79 3.86 42.75
N ASN A 57 6.32 2.70 43.15
CA ASN A 57 6.50 2.34 44.56
C ASN A 57 7.80 2.95 45.10
#